data_AF-A0A0C4EPN3-F1
#
_entry.id   AF-A0A0C4EPN3-F1
#
_cell.length_a   1.000
_cell.length_b   1.000
_cell.length_c   1.000
_cell.angle_alpha   90.00
_cell.angle_beta   90.00
_cell.angle_gamma   90.00
#
_symmetry.space_group_name_H-M   'P 1'
#
loop_
_entity.id
_entity.type
_entity.pdbx_description
1 polymer ?
#
loop_
_entity_poly.entity_id
_entity_poly.type
_entity_poly.pdbx_seq_one_letter_code
_entity_poly.pdbx_strand_id
1 'polypeptide(L)'
;MMSNVLKRVQAGCLPWGFCLLGLATSSALNTAKGSLPATARVSSRLLERHSSAAGFVSALGSKSDFVSAPGDGHLYINDTLFDFRSFNSPTIFEGGEFQGRDLIQTISAFGSPVTRTYTLHVANTMFTDGREPPSSSHILGWDDNASDWIYNETNWRKIDKILDLSRQYGIRLIIPIINQDYGTSGTNWVGNFNDLIRHRYGIEDYTVANQAVDWFTDPEMIRSYKQIIAFFLNRINTFNGIRIGNDETVLAFETGNEMNWGDKNQKIYKRAAPASWTIEIAQHIKSLAPKTLVMDGSFSRNPSAAWNDEVLDSPFVDLFSYHFYGTGDTRFYKNLQDLVQLHEKTFIVGEHGFYEKAETYEAFYKNITCAGAFVWSLLPHSEKGGFLTHGEGHNIFAYHAPGFKNQTSKNFDTQEAEVISSTYNASYRILGLEPPPKPVPGPPEAFLLNNGTTYGISWRGSAWAQRYQILGAGAKNKNNLRVISKYIPDNVDAGQLFIPLKPNEPTKPIKITLSRPVPKKLHTGWVDNKWCAPESPASCPKKSNFSRQDNPEDSISYPGQPFDKGTIEDTQKLHSPVQLGAIVPEDSSSGGWFAVRAISADGVPGKISKPVFLKT
;
A
#
# COMPACT_ATOMS: atom_id res chain seq x y z
N MET A 1 10.60 -31.35 -51.26
CA MET A 1 9.90 -32.40 -52.03
C MET A 1 9.77 -33.63 -51.14
N MET A 2 8.56 -34.18 -51.09
CA MET A 2 8.03 -35.09 -50.08
C MET A 2 8.63 -36.50 -50.08
N SER A 3 8.59 -37.10 -48.88
CA SER A 3 8.12 -38.46 -48.56
C SER A 3 9.16 -39.30 -47.81
N ASN A 4 8.91 -39.51 -46.51
CA ASN A 4 9.43 -40.68 -45.80
C ASN A 4 8.34 -41.26 -44.90
N VAL A 5 8.30 -42.59 -44.93
CA VAL A 5 7.29 -43.46 -44.33
C VAL A 5 7.93 -44.20 -43.13
N LEU A 6 7.09 -44.60 -42.17
CA LEU A 6 7.17 -45.76 -41.25
C LEU A 6 7.51 -45.56 -39.74
N LYS A 7 6.46 -45.87 -38.95
CA LYS A 7 6.36 -46.81 -37.80
C LYS A 7 7.18 -46.62 -36.52
N ARG A 8 6.47 -46.59 -35.37
CA ARG A 8 6.45 -47.61 -34.27
C ARG A 8 5.43 -47.18 -33.19
N VAL A 9 4.40 -47.95 -32.83
CA VAL A 9 4.25 -49.14 -31.95
C VAL A 9 3.40 -48.76 -30.72
N GLN A 10 2.27 -49.46 -30.56
CA GLN A 10 1.38 -49.49 -29.40
C GLN A 10 1.58 -50.80 -28.61
N ALA A 11 1.27 -50.73 -27.30
CA ALA A 11 0.82 -51.76 -26.35
C ALA A 11 1.60 -51.63 -25.02
N GLY A 12 1.02 -51.74 -23.82
CA GLY A 12 -0.31 -52.19 -23.44
C GLY A 12 -0.60 -51.91 -21.95
N CYS A 13 -1.81 -52.28 -21.56
CA CYS A 13 -2.51 -51.97 -20.31
C CYS A 13 -2.46 -53.14 -19.29
N LEU A 14 -2.93 -52.83 -18.06
CA LEU A 14 -3.57 -53.68 -17.02
C LEU A 14 -2.74 -54.18 -15.80
N PRO A 15 -3.41 -54.41 -14.63
CA PRO A 15 -3.00 -53.96 -13.30
C PRO A 15 -2.83 -55.15 -12.31
N TRP A 16 -2.76 -54.90 -11.00
CA TRP A 16 -3.34 -55.72 -9.91
C TRP A 16 -3.05 -55.09 -8.54
N GLY A 17 -3.97 -55.29 -7.58
CA GLY A 17 -3.89 -54.80 -6.21
C GLY A 17 -3.83 -55.91 -5.15
N PHE A 18 -4.00 -55.44 -3.90
CA PHE A 18 -4.25 -56.14 -2.62
C PHE A 18 -3.08 -56.49 -1.67
N CYS A 19 -3.14 -55.81 -0.51
CA CYS A 19 -3.01 -56.24 0.91
C CYS A 19 -1.86 -57.13 1.40
N LEU A 20 -1.25 -56.72 2.53
CA LEU A 20 -1.28 -57.47 3.80
C LEU A 20 -0.69 -56.67 5.00
N LEU A 21 -1.39 -56.76 6.14
CA LEU A 21 -0.97 -56.37 7.50
C LEU A 21 0.16 -57.28 8.03
N GLY A 22 0.98 -56.74 8.94
CA GLY A 22 1.84 -57.52 9.83
C GLY A 22 2.31 -56.69 11.03
N LEU A 23 1.84 -57.05 12.22
CA LEU A 23 2.07 -56.42 13.53
C LEU A 23 3.34 -56.93 14.22
N ALA A 24 3.98 -56.01 14.96
CA ALA A 24 4.62 -56.12 16.30
C ALA A 24 5.69 -57.18 16.59
N THR A 25 6.85 -56.74 17.13
CA THR A 25 7.26 -56.93 18.55
C THR A 25 8.67 -56.35 18.83
N SER A 26 8.81 -55.54 19.89
CA SER A 26 9.97 -55.55 20.83
C SER A 26 9.63 -54.64 22.03
N SER A 27 9.24 -55.26 23.15
CA SER A 27 10.04 -55.52 24.36
C SER A 27 10.19 -54.30 25.28
N ALA A 28 9.43 -54.35 26.38
CA ALA A 28 9.49 -53.44 27.52
C ALA A 28 10.52 -53.91 28.57
N LEU A 29 11.13 -52.96 29.29
CA LEU A 29 11.42 -52.97 30.74
C LEU A 29 11.84 -51.53 31.13
N ASN A 30 10.97 -50.71 31.73
CA ASN A 30 10.90 -50.34 33.17
C ASN A 30 12.24 -49.92 33.82
N THR A 31 12.40 -48.85 34.59
CA THR A 31 11.52 -47.85 35.23
C THR A 31 12.41 -46.80 35.91
N ALA A 32 12.05 -45.52 35.89
CA ALA A 32 12.25 -44.61 37.03
C ALA A 32 11.31 -43.41 36.91
N LYS A 33 10.56 -43.15 37.98
CA LYS A 33 9.43 -42.23 38.11
C LYS A 33 9.90 -40.78 38.27
N GLY A 34 9.25 -39.88 37.54
CA GLY A 34 9.21 -38.44 37.80
C GLY A 34 7.88 -37.89 37.28
N SER A 35 6.94 -37.66 38.19
CA SER A 35 5.56 -37.22 37.95
C SER A 35 5.49 -35.77 37.46
N LEU A 36 4.82 -35.54 36.33
CA LEU A 36 4.33 -34.22 35.89
C LEU A 36 2.79 -34.24 35.88
N PRO A 37 2.10 -33.16 36.28
CA PRO A 37 0.65 -33.17 36.45
C PRO A 37 -0.09 -33.07 35.12
N ALA A 38 -1.28 -33.67 35.13
CA ALA A 38 -2.20 -33.81 34.04
C ALA A 38 -2.81 -32.48 33.55
N THR A 39 -3.08 -32.44 32.23
CA THR A 39 -4.19 -31.74 31.60
C THR A 39 -4.32 -30.24 31.88
N ALA A 40 -3.49 -29.44 31.22
CA ALA A 40 -3.93 -28.11 30.81
C ALA A 40 -4.87 -28.29 29.61
N ARG A 41 -6.19 -28.26 29.85
CA ARG A 41 -7.17 -27.96 28.82
C ARG A 41 -6.71 -26.66 28.14
N VAL A 42 -6.19 -26.75 26.93
CA VAL A 42 -6.05 -25.61 26.04
C VAL A 42 -7.48 -25.14 25.79
N SER A 43 -7.90 -24.17 26.59
CA SER A 43 -9.08 -23.36 26.30
C SER A 43 -8.78 -22.67 24.99
N SER A 44 -9.25 -23.24 23.88
CA SER A 44 -9.46 -22.53 22.64
C SER A 44 -10.50 -21.44 22.90
N ARG A 45 -10.07 -20.35 23.54
CA ARG A 45 -10.72 -19.06 23.34
C ARG A 45 -10.43 -18.76 21.89
N LEU A 46 -11.35 -19.20 21.01
CA LEU A 46 -11.70 -18.45 19.82
C LEU A 46 -11.68 -16.99 20.26
N LEU A 47 -10.64 -16.26 19.84
CA LEU A 47 -10.70 -14.81 19.87
C LEU A 47 -12.05 -14.48 19.26
N GLU A 48 -12.87 -13.73 20.01
CA GLU A 48 -14.09 -13.15 19.48
C GLU A 48 -13.76 -12.64 18.09
N ARG A 49 -14.43 -13.19 17.07
CA ARG A 49 -14.51 -12.53 15.77
C ARG A 49 -14.86 -11.09 16.12
N HIS A 50 -13.92 -10.17 15.96
CA HIS A 50 -14.25 -8.76 15.98
C HIS A 50 -15.21 -8.59 14.80
N SER A 51 -16.51 -8.73 15.06
CA SER A 51 -17.53 -8.25 14.15
C SER A 51 -17.14 -6.80 13.90
N SER A 52 -16.84 -6.45 12.66
CA SER A 52 -16.49 -5.09 12.30
C SER A 52 -17.49 -4.14 12.98
N ALA A 53 -16.99 -3.25 13.84
CA ALA A 53 -17.85 -2.39 14.66
C ALA A 53 -18.75 -1.48 13.79
N ALA A 54 -18.35 -1.27 12.53
CA ALA A 54 -19.20 -0.87 11.42
C ALA A 54 -19.67 -2.14 10.71
N GLY A 55 -20.98 -2.35 10.51
CA GLY A 55 -21.51 -3.45 9.69
C GLY A 55 -21.14 -3.31 8.21
N PHE A 56 -19.84 -3.24 7.94
CA PHE A 56 -19.24 -3.03 6.65
C PHE A 56 -19.22 -4.39 5.95
N VAL A 57 -20.03 -4.49 4.90
CA VAL A 57 -19.99 -5.62 3.98
C VAL A 57 -19.11 -5.16 2.83
N SER A 58 -17.97 -5.82 2.61
CA SER A 58 -17.18 -5.64 1.40
C SER A 58 -18.11 -5.69 0.18
N ALA A 59 -17.86 -4.88 -0.86
CA ALA A 59 -18.62 -4.97 -2.11
C ALA A 59 -18.64 -6.40 -2.69
N LEU A 60 -17.65 -7.22 -2.35
CA LEU A 60 -17.55 -8.64 -2.72
C LEU A 60 -18.35 -9.62 -1.85
N GLY A 61 -18.81 -9.21 -0.66
CA GLY A 61 -19.24 -10.14 0.37
C GLY A 61 -18.10 -11.06 0.84
N SER A 62 -18.41 -12.31 1.22
CA SER A 62 -17.45 -13.26 1.81
C SER A 62 -16.78 -14.20 0.81
N LYS A 63 -16.57 -13.80 -0.45
CA LYS A 63 -15.99 -14.69 -1.48
C LYS A 63 -14.51 -14.99 -1.17
N SER A 64 -14.23 -16.22 -0.77
CA SER A 64 -12.88 -16.77 -0.54
C SER A 64 -12.46 -17.65 -1.72
N ASP A 65 -11.64 -17.12 -2.60
CA ASP A 65 -10.79 -17.89 -3.53
C ASP A 65 -9.68 -16.97 -4.06
N PHE A 66 -8.70 -17.58 -4.74
CA PHE A 66 -7.67 -16.88 -5.51
C PHE A 66 -8.29 -16.17 -6.72
N VAL A 67 -7.72 -15.02 -7.06
CA VAL A 67 -8.04 -14.32 -8.30
C VAL A 67 -7.39 -15.07 -9.45
N SER A 68 -8.13 -15.30 -10.54
CA SER A 68 -7.63 -15.92 -11.76
C SER A 68 -7.55 -14.91 -12.91
N ALA A 69 -6.57 -15.10 -13.79
CA ALA A 69 -6.40 -14.39 -15.05
C ALA A 69 -6.33 -15.42 -16.20
N PRO A 70 -7.45 -15.79 -16.82
CA PRO A 70 -7.49 -16.88 -17.81
C PRO A 70 -6.91 -16.50 -19.18
N GLY A 71 -6.48 -15.25 -19.36
CA GLY A 71 -5.86 -14.76 -20.60
C GLY A 71 -6.80 -14.05 -21.57
N ASP A 72 -8.05 -13.82 -21.17
CA ASP A 72 -9.04 -13.04 -21.93
C ASP A 72 -8.96 -11.53 -21.68
N GLY A 73 -7.92 -11.08 -20.95
CA GLY A 73 -7.71 -9.69 -20.59
C GLY A 73 -8.42 -9.23 -19.32
N HIS A 74 -9.13 -10.12 -18.61
CA HIS A 74 -9.90 -9.82 -17.41
C HIS A 74 -9.43 -10.60 -16.18
N LEU A 75 -9.94 -10.23 -15.01
CA LEU A 75 -9.74 -10.95 -13.75
C LEU A 75 -11.04 -11.52 -13.23
N TYR A 76 -10.96 -12.64 -12.51
CA TYR A 76 -12.13 -13.32 -11.96
C TYR A 76 -11.90 -13.87 -10.55
N ILE A 77 -12.97 -13.95 -9.77
CA ILE A 77 -13.06 -14.80 -8.57
C ILE A 77 -14.32 -15.66 -8.73
N ASN A 78 -14.17 -16.99 -8.70
CA ASN A 78 -15.27 -17.95 -8.88
C ASN A 78 -16.13 -17.60 -10.12
N ASP A 79 -15.47 -17.44 -11.27
CA ASP A 79 -16.06 -17.05 -12.56
C ASP A 79 -16.83 -15.71 -12.56
N THR A 80 -16.72 -14.92 -11.48
CA THR A 80 -17.29 -13.58 -11.42
C THR A 80 -16.22 -12.55 -11.78
N LEU A 81 -16.53 -11.64 -12.70
CA LEU A 81 -15.65 -10.52 -13.08
C LEU A 81 -15.15 -9.76 -11.83
N PHE A 82 -13.84 -9.51 -11.80
CA PHE A 82 -13.11 -8.95 -10.66
C PHE A 82 -12.21 -7.76 -11.08
N ASP A 83 -12.52 -7.14 -12.21
CA ASP A 83 -11.79 -5.96 -12.66
C ASP A 83 -11.93 -4.80 -11.66
N PHE A 84 -10.92 -3.94 -11.59
CA PHE A 84 -10.83 -2.91 -10.55
C PHE A 84 -10.33 -1.55 -11.06
N ARG A 85 -10.76 -0.49 -10.37
CA ARG A 85 -10.18 0.87 -10.44
C ARG A 85 -9.98 1.32 -9.01
N SER A 86 -8.73 1.61 -8.62
CA SER A 86 -8.38 1.81 -7.22
C SER A 86 -7.14 2.69 -7.07
N PHE A 87 -6.46 2.62 -5.93
CA PHE A 87 -5.28 3.41 -5.59
C PHE A 87 -4.11 2.52 -5.17
N ASN A 88 -2.89 3.00 -5.45
CA ASN A 88 -1.70 2.56 -4.75
C ASN A 88 -1.77 3.06 -3.30
N SER A 89 -1.42 2.20 -2.35
CA SER A 89 -1.40 2.52 -0.91
C SER A 89 0.02 2.27 -0.37
N PRO A 90 0.99 3.15 -0.66
CA PRO A 90 2.40 2.83 -0.44
C PRO A 90 2.75 2.60 1.03
N THR A 91 2.06 3.30 1.94
CA THR A 91 2.32 3.25 3.39
C THR A 91 1.59 2.12 4.12
N ILE A 92 0.90 1.22 3.41
CA ILE A 92 0.03 0.21 4.04
C ILE A 92 0.79 -0.75 4.98
N PHE A 93 2.07 -1.01 4.72
CA PHE A 93 2.94 -1.83 5.58
C PHE A 93 3.81 -1.03 6.56
N GLU A 94 3.86 0.29 6.42
CA GLU A 94 4.75 1.15 7.22
C GLU A 94 4.09 1.57 8.55
N GLY A 95 2.81 1.95 8.47
CA GLY A 95 2.04 2.50 9.59
C GLY A 95 1.71 1.51 10.70
N GLY A 96 1.14 2.05 11.78
CA GLY A 96 0.55 1.23 12.84
C GLY A 96 -0.74 0.53 12.39
N GLU A 97 -1.28 -0.35 13.24
CA GLU A 97 -2.52 -1.08 12.97
C GLU A 97 -3.66 -0.15 12.55
N PHE A 98 -3.80 1.00 13.22
CA PHE A 98 -4.86 1.96 12.89
C PHE A 98 -4.76 2.47 11.46
N GLN A 99 -3.56 2.85 11.01
CA GLN A 99 -3.35 3.46 9.69
C GLN A 99 -3.52 2.43 8.58
N GLY A 100 -3.00 1.22 8.78
CA GLY A 100 -3.22 0.11 7.86
C GLY A 100 -4.70 -0.28 7.78
N ARG A 101 -5.39 -0.37 8.93
CA ARG A 101 -6.83 -0.61 8.97
C ARG A 101 -7.64 0.51 8.30
N ASP A 102 -7.25 1.77 8.45
CA ASP A 102 -7.94 2.90 7.83
C ASP A 102 -7.84 2.86 6.30
N LEU A 103 -6.66 2.53 5.75
CA LEU A 103 -6.49 2.26 4.31
C LEU A 103 -7.36 1.07 3.87
N ILE A 104 -7.32 -0.04 4.61
CA ILE A 104 -8.12 -1.24 4.29
C ILE A 104 -9.61 -0.90 4.31
N GLN A 105 -10.12 -0.22 5.34
CA GLN A 105 -11.51 0.20 5.41
C GLN A 105 -11.87 1.15 4.26
N THR A 106 -10.95 2.03 3.87
CA THR A 106 -11.14 2.93 2.74
C THR A 106 -11.26 2.18 1.40
N ILE A 107 -10.31 1.29 1.11
CA ILE A 107 -10.28 0.51 -0.15
C ILE A 107 -11.45 -0.48 -0.23
N SER A 108 -11.97 -0.97 0.90
CA SER A 108 -13.07 -1.94 0.94
C SER A 108 -14.39 -1.41 0.34
N ALA A 109 -14.46 -0.10 0.11
CA ALA A 109 -15.62 0.57 -0.48
C ALA A 109 -15.64 0.60 -2.02
N PHE A 110 -14.53 0.28 -2.68
CA PHE A 110 -14.45 0.24 -4.14
C PHE A 110 -15.05 -1.07 -4.68
N GLY A 111 -15.55 -1.06 -5.92
CA GLY A 111 -16.33 -2.18 -6.50
C GLY A 111 -15.61 -3.54 -6.39
N SER A 112 -14.37 -3.59 -6.88
CA SER A 112 -13.41 -4.66 -6.57
C SER A 112 -12.34 -4.07 -5.64
N PRO A 113 -12.33 -4.41 -4.34
CA PRO A 113 -11.39 -3.86 -3.36
C PRO A 113 -9.99 -4.45 -3.51
N VAL A 114 -9.19 -3.83 -4.36
CA VAL A 114 -7.78 -4.15 -4.60
C VAL A 114 -6.93 -2.94 -4.29
N THR A 115 -5.75 -3.12 -3.72
CA THR A 115 -4.73 -2.05 -3.67
C THR A 115 -3.35 -2.63 -3.97
N ARG A 116 -2.49 -1.82 -4.58
CA ARG A 116 -1.08 -2.13 -4.76
C ARG A 116 -0.28 -1.49 -3.63
N THR A 117 0.53 -2.30 -2.96
CA THR A 117 1.39 -1.86 -1.84
C THR A 117 2.65 -1.18 -2.39
N TYR A 118 3.54 -0.73 -1.52
CA TYR A 118 4.93 -0.48 -1.91
C TYR A 118 5.82 -1.70 -1.66
N THR A 119 7.12 -1.54 -1.94
CA THR A 119 8.11 -2.63 -1.91
C THR A 119 8.57 -2.99 -0.50
N LEU A 120 9.26 -4.12 -0.34
CA LEU A 120 10.01 -4.37 0.89
C LEU A 120 11.12 -3.32 1.05
N HIS A 121 11.16 -2.72 2.23
CA HIS A 121 12.20 -1.75 2.57
C HIS A 121 13.53 -2.43 2.92
N VAL A 122 14.64 -1.87 2.43
CA VAL A 122 16.00 -2.33 2.69
C VAL A 122 16.74 -1.27 3.49
N ALA A 123 17.25 -1.65 4.67
CA ALA A 123 18.00 -0.74 5.51
C ALA A 123 19.27 -0.31 4.78
N ASN A 124 19.59 0.97 4.76
CA ASN A 124 20.80 1.47 4.10
C ASN A 124 21.56 2.54 4.93
N THR A 125 21.07 2.96 6.10
CA THR A 125 21.76 3.96 6.96
C THR A 125 23.07 3.48 7.60
N MET A 126 23.42 2.20 7.45
CA MET A 126 24.77 1.72 7.79
C MET A 126 25.80 2.22 6.79
N PHE A 127 25.37 2.52 5.56
CA PHE A 127 26.20 3.17 4.57
C PHE A 127 26.11 4.68 4.71
N THR A 128 27.20 5.36 4.42
CA THR A 128 27.39 6.80 4.62
C THR A 128 26.37 7.71 3.93
N ASP A 129 25.76 7.26 2.83
CA ASP A 129 24.79 8.00 2.03
C ASP A 129 23.34 7.49 2.16
N GLY A 130 23.11 6.50 3.03
CA GLY A 130 21.81 5.89 3.25
C GLY A 130 20.85 6.74 4.08
N ARG A 131 19.56 6.44 3.94
CA ARG A 131 18.42 7.18 4.53
C ARG A 131 17.35 6.31 5.17
N GLU A 132 17.30 5.02 4.82
CA GLU A 132 16.33 4.06 5.32
C GLU A 132 16.89 3.31 6.54
N PRO A 133 16.37 3.58 7.75
CA PRO A 133 16.93 3.02 8.98
C PRO A 133 16.42 1.59 9.25
N PRO A 134 17.20 0.74 9.94
CA PRO A 134 16.80 -0.62 10.33
C PRO A 134 15.41 -0.73 11.00
N SER A 135 15.00 0.29 11.75
CA SER A 135 13.69 0.32 12.43
C SER A 135 12.50 0.38 11.48
N SER A 136 12.69 0.86 10.25
CA SER A 136 11.65 0.97 9.21
C SER A 136 11.79 -0.09 8.10
N SER A 137 12.86 -0.89 8.14
CA SER A 137 13.18 -1.84 7.06
C SER A 137 12.75 -3.27 7.36
N HIS A 138 12.49 -4.03 6.30
CA HIS A 138 12.18 -5.46 6.37
C HIS A 138 13.45 -6.31 6.27
N ILE A 139 14.45 -5.82 5.52
CA ILE A 139 15.75 -6.45 5.30
C ILE A 139 16.81 -5.52 5.90
N LEU A 140 17.63 -6.06 6.79
CA LEU A 140 18.61 -5.30 7.58
C LEU A 140 20.03 -5.38 7.02
N GLY A 141 20.33 -6.46 6.31
CA GLY A 141 21.62 -6.72 5.70
C GLY A 141 21.85 -8.20 5.44
N TRP A 142 23.10 -8.58 5.21
CA TRP A 142 23.51 -9.95 4.88
C TRP A 142 24.32 -10.59 6.02
N ASP A 143 24.09 -11.88 6.29
CA ASP A 143 24.89 -12.69 7.22
C ASP A 143 25.71 -13.72 6.44
N ASP A 144 27.03 -13.51 6.38
CA ASP A 144 27.95 -14.40 5.67
C ASP A 144 28.00 -15.82 6.25
N ASN A 145 27.84 -15.97 7.57
CA ASN A 145 27.91 -17.27 8.23
C ASN A 145 26.66 -18.10 7.92
N ALA A 146 25.49 -17.46 7.95
CA ALA A 146 24.23 -18.10 7.55
C ALA A 146 24.09 -18.22 6.04
N SER A 147 24.84 -17.42 5.27
CA SER A 147 24.67 -17.22 3.83
C SER A 147 23.21 -16.86 3.50
N ASP A 148 22.62 -15.97 4.30
CA ASP A 148 21.22 -15.54 4.18
C ASP A 148 21.04 -14.09 4.65
N TRP A 149 19.86 -13.52 4.39
CA TRP A 149 19.52 -12.16 4.79
C TRP A 149 19.11 -12.07 6.27
N ILE A 150 19.41 -10.93 6.87
CA ILE A 150 18.96 -10.57 8.21
C ILE A 150 17.61 -9.86 8.08
N TYR A 151 16.56 -10.47 8.64
CA TYR A 151 15.19 -9.94 8.57
C TYR A 151 14.74 -9.26 9.86
N ASN A 152 13.99 -8.16 9.74
CA ASN A 152 13.38 -7.49 10.88
C ASN A 152 12.02 -8.10 11.22
N GLU A 153 11.98 -9.03 12.17
CA GLU A 153 10.73 -9.71 12.58
C GLU A 153 9.62 -8.72 12.99
N THR A 154 9.96 -7.57 13.57
CA THR A 154 8.94 -6.57 13.96
C THR A 154 8.20 -6.02 12.75
N ASN A 155 8.92 -5.69 11.67
CA ASN A 155 8.30 -5.16 10.44
C ASN A 155 7.64 -6.27 9.61
N TRP A 156 8.18 -7.50 9.60
CA TRP A 156 7.49 -8.65 8.99
C TRP A 156 6.16 -8.99 9.67
N ARG A 157 6.05 -8.84 10.99
CA ARG A 157 4.76 -8.96 11.70
C ARG A 157 3.76 -7.87 11.32
N LYS A 158 4.20 -6.70 10.83
CA LYS A 158 3.27 -5.69 10.29
C LYS A 158 2.64 -6.20 8.99
N ILE A 159 3.43 -6.77 8.08
CA ILE A 159 2.90 -7.43 6.87
C ILE A 159 1.89 -8.52 7.26
N ASP A 160 2.23 -9.39 8.22
CA ASP A 160 1.32 -10.43 8.71
C ASP A 160 -0.02 -9.83 9.19
N LYS A 161 0.04 -8.74 9.97
CA LYS A 161 -1.15 -8.09 10.51
C LYS A 161 -2.02 -7.49 9.41
N ILE A 162 -1.41 -6.88 8.40
CA ILE A 162 -2.11 -6.25 7.28
C ILE A 162 -2.74 -7.29 6.36
N LEU A 163 -2.10 -8.44 6.13
CA LEU A 163 -2.71 -9.56 5.41
C LEU A 163 -3.92 -10.13 6.19
N ASP A 164 -3.78 -10.33 7.51
CA ASP A 164 -4.89 -10.77 8.36
C ASP A 164 -6.08 -9.79 8.32
N LEU A 165 -5.83 -8.49 8.46
CA LEU A 165 -6.86 -7.47 8.34
C LEU A 165 -7.46 -7.42 6.93
N SER A 166 -6.64 -7.45 5.88
CA SER A 166 -7.12 -7.42 4.50
C SER A 166 -8.04 -8.60 4.21
N ARG A 167 -7.71 -9.79 4.73
CA ARG A 167 -8.58 -10.97 4.68
C ARG A 167 -9.94 -10.72 5.34
N GLN A 168 -9.94 -10.14 6.55
CA GLN A 168 -11.17 -9.85 7.30
C GLN A 168 -12.08 -8.83 6.60
N TYR A 169 -11.51 -7.87 5.87
CA TYR A 169 -12.25 -6.86 5.11
C TYR A 169 -12.45 -7.22 3.62
N GLY A 170 -12.00 -8.41 3.20
CA GLY A 170 -12.18 -8.90 1.83
C GLY A 170 -11.40 -8.10 0.77
N ILE A 171 -10.22 -7.59 1.13
CA ILE A 171 -9.33 -6.85 0.22
C ILE A 171 -8.32 -7.79 -0.42
N ARG A 172 -7.90 -7.46 -1.64
CA ARG A 172 -6.79 -8.12 -2.33
C ARG A 172 -5.59 -7.19 -2.50
N LEU A 173 -4.39 -7.73 -2.32
CA LEU A 173 -3.13 -6.97 -2.42
C LEU A 173 -2.32 -7.38 -3.65
N ILE A 174 -1.76 -6.40 -4.36
CA ILE A 174 -0.64 -6.60 -5.29
C ILE A 174 0.63 -6.10 -4.60
N ILE A 175 1.65 -6.95 -4.51
CA ILE A 175 2.85 -6.68 -3.72
C ILE A 175 4.09 -6.71 -4.61
N PRO A 176 4.66 -5.56 -5.01
CA PRO A 176 6.01 -5.52 -5.58
C PRO A 176 7.02 -5.87 -4.50
N ILE A 177 7.95 -6.77 -4.81
CA ILE A 177 8.85 -7.31 -3.77
C ILE A 177 10.03 -6.37 -3.49
N ILE A 178 10.68 -5.83 -4.52
CA ILE A 178 11.87 -4.97 -4.41
C ILE A 178 11.73 -3.73 -5.30
N ASN A 179 12.38 -2.63 -4.92
CA ASN A 179 12.37 -1.40 -5.69
C ASN A 179 13.53 -1.32 -6.69
N GLN A 180 13.32 -0.59 -7.79
CA GLN A 180 14.36 -0.23 -8.76
C GLN A 180 15.48 0.62 -8.16
N ASP A 181 16.63 0.62 -8.82
CA ASP A 181 17.67 1.64 -8.65
C ASP A 181 17.23 2.98 -9.28
N TYR A 182 17.36 4.07 -8.52
CA TYR A 182 17.06 5.43 -8.99
C TYR A 182 18.28 6.15 -9.59
N GLY A 183 19.42 5.47 -9.69
CA GLY A 183 20.69 5.97 -10.23
C GLY A 183 21.49 6.84 -9.27
N THR A 184 20.92 7.21 -8.12
CA THR A 184 21.62 7.94 -7.05
C THR A 184 21.06 7.57 -5.68
N SER A 185 21.89 7.65 -4.63
CA SER A 185 21.45 7.50 -3.24
C SER A 185 20.59 8.67 -2.74
N GLY A 186 20.65 9.83 -3.41
CA GLY A 186 19.91 11.04 -3.04
C GLY A 186 18.38 10.92 -3.14
N THR A 187 17.89 9.92 -3.86
CA THR A 187 16.47 9.61 -4.06
C THR A 187 16.08 8.23 -3.52
N ASN A 188 16.98 7.59 -2.77
CA ASN A 188 16.81 6.24 -2.24
C ASN A 188 16.26 6.28 -0.80
N TRP A 189 14.95 6.33 -0.67
CA TRP A 189 14.27 6.58 0.61
C TRP A 189 13.76 5.34 1.34
N VAL A 190 13.58 4.22 0.64
CA VAL A 190 13.10 2.95 1.20
C VAL A 190 14.06 1.79 0.97
N GLY A 191 15.22 2.06 0.35
CA GLY A 191 16.12 1.04 -0.15
C GLY A 191 15.69 0.46 -1.51
N ASN A 192 16.63 -0.17 -2.19
CA ASN A 192 16.38 -0.80 -3.49
C ASN A 192 17.32 -1.99 -3.74
N PHE A 193 17.27 -2.56 -4.95
CA PHE A 193 18.12 -3.70 -5.30
C PHE A 193 19.62 -3.39 -5.23
N ASN A 194 20.04 -2.13 -5.41
CA ASN A 194 21.45 -1.75 -5.31
C ASN A 194 21.94 -1.81 -3.85
N ASP A 195 21.08 -1.52 -2.87
CA ASP A 195 21.43 -1.72 -1.47
C ASP A 195 21.55 -3.21 -1.11
N LEU A 196 20.75 -4.08 -1.73
CA LEU A 196 20.94 -5.53 -1.60
C LEU A 196 22.32 -5.96 -2.13
N ILE A 197 22.77 -5.41 -3.26
CA ILE A 197 24.14 -5.62 -3.77
C ILE A 197 25.17 -5.17 -2.72
N ARG A 198 25.03 -3.95 -2.20
CA ARG A 198 25.96 -3.38 -1.20
C ARG A 198 26.07 -4.27 0.04
N HIS A 199 24.94 -4.74 0.56
CA HIS A 199 24.90 -5.70 1.66
C HIS A 199 25.56 -7.03 1.32
N ARG A 200 25.20 -7.63 0.18
CA ARG A 200 25.66 -8.97 -0.20
C ARG A 200 27.16 -9.04 -0.46
N TYR A 201 27.74 -7.98 -1.01
CA TYR A 201 29.15 -7.90 -1.40
C TYR A 201 30.01 -7.04 -0.47
N GLY A 202 29.44 -6.40 0.55
CA GLY A 202 30.17 -5.50 1.44
C GLY A 202 30.71 -4.26 0.73
N ILE A 203 29.96 -3.69 -0.21
CA ILE A 203 30.38 -2.52 -1.00
C ILE A 203 29.79 -1.25 -0.38
N GLU A 204 30.65 -0.37 0.13
CA GLU A 204 30.23 0.89 0.76
C GLU A 204 29.69 1.90 -0.26
N ASP A 205 30.34 2.10 -1.41
CA ASP A 205 29.94 3.15 -2.36
C ASP A 205 28.79 2.70 -3.28
N TYR A 206 27.72 3.50 -3.35
CA TYR A 206 26.52 3.20 -4.13
C TYR A 206 26.80 3.03 -5.63
N THR A 207 27.64 3.91 -6.19
CA THR A 207 27.98 3.90 -7.62
C THR A 207 28.89 2.72 -7.94
N VAL A 208 29.84 2.41 -7.07
CA VAL A 208 30.73 1.25 -7.21
C VAL A 208 29.91 -0.04 -7.21
N ALA A 209 28.95 -0.19 -6.30
CA ALA A 209 28.09 -1.38 -6.25
C ALA A 209 27.32 -1.57 -7.57
N ASN A 210 26.71 -0.49 -8.07
CA ASN A 210 25.93 -0.49 -9.30
C ASN A 210 26.77 -0.84 -10.55
N GLN A 211 28.04 -0.41 -10.57
CA GLN A 211 28.96 -0.70 -11.68
C GLN A 211 29.59 -2.08 -11.60
N ALA A 212 29.82 -2.58 -10.38
CA ALA A 212 30.52 -3.84 -10.15
C ALA A 212 29.62 -5.07 -10.36
N VAL A 213 28.33 -4.95 -10.05
CA VAL A 213 27.38 -6.08 -10.02
C VAL A 213 26.12 -5.72 -10.81
N ASP A 214 25.82 -6.50 -11.83
CA ASP A 214 24.56 -6.37 -12.57
C ASP A 214 23.49 -7.24 -11.89
N TRP A 215 22.54 -6.59 -11.20
CA TRP A 215 21.43 -7.24 -10.50
C TRP A 215 20.69 -8.30 -11.33
N PHE A 216 20.54 -8.07 -12.63
CA PHE A 216 19.72 -8.92 -13.49
C PHE A 216 20.46 -10.13 -14.04
N THR A 217 21.79 -10.14 -14.00
CA THR A 217 22.61 -11.20 -14.60
C THR A 217 23.60 -11.85 -13.63
N ASP A 218 23.88 -11.22 -12.49
CA ASP A 218 24.72 -11.79 -11.46
C ASP A 218 24.03 -13.00 -10.79
N PRO A 219 24.61 -14.20 -10.87
CA PRO A 219 23.97 -15.42 -10.37
C PRO A 219 23.84 -15.44 -8.85
N GLU A 220 24.75 -14.80 -8.12
CA GLU A 220 24.71 -14.74 -6.66
C GLU A 220 23.60 -13.81 -6.19
N MET A 221 23.37 -12.67 -6.86
CA MET A 221 22.24 -11.80 -6.58
C MET A 221 20.90 -12.43 -6.94
N ILE A 222 20.79 -13.12 -8.07
CA ILE A 222 19.57 -13.88 -8.43
C ILE A 222 19.27 -14.93 -7.36
N ARG A 223 20.28 -15.70 -6.93
CA ARG A 223 20.15 -16.70 -5.85
C ARG A 223 19.74 -16.03 -4.54
N SER A 224 20.37 -14.93 -4.18
CA SER A 224 20.10 -14.21 -2.93
C SER A 224 18.71 -13.57 -2.94
N TYR A 225 18.23 -13.08 -4.08
CA TYR A 225 16.87 -12.56 -4.22
C TYR A 225 15.82 -13.65 -4.07
N LYS A 226 16.06 -14.83 -4.65
CA LYS A 226 15.22 -16.01 -4.41
C LYS A 226 15.15 -16.43 -2.94
N GLN A 227 16.16 -16.13 -2.11
CA GLN A 227 16.10 -16.35 -0.65
C GLN A 227 15.09 -15.40 0.02
N ILE A 228 15.04 -14.12 -0.37
CA ILE A 228 14.02 -13.18 0.10
C ILE A 228 12.62 -13.67 -0.27
N ILE A 229 12.44 -14.09 -1.52
CA ILE A 229 11.17 -14.63 -2.00
C ILE A 229 10.80 -15.91 -1.24
N ALA A 230 11.77 -16.80 -0.99
CA ALA A 230 11.53 -18.02 -0.22
C ALA A 230 11.14 -17.70 1.23
N PHE A 231 11.81 -16.74 1.88
CA PHE A 231 11.47 -16.30 3.23
C PHE A 231 10.04 -15.74 3.29
N PHE A 232 9.70 -14.81 2.40
CA PHE A 232 8.35 -14.22 2.34
C PHE A 232 7.30 -15.30 2.05
N LEU A 233 7.55 -16.08 1.00
CA LEU A 233 6.90 -17.31 0.56
C LEU A 233 6.43 -18.19 1.72
N ASN A 234 7.45 -18.68 2.43
CA ASN A 234 7.44 -19.70 3.47
C ASN A 234 7.04 -19.21 4.85
N ARG A 235 6.98 -17.89 5.05
CA ARG A 235 6.49 -17.33 6.29
C ARG A 235 5.07 -17.78 6.58
N ILE A 236 4.86 -18.29 7.78
CA ILE A 236 3.54 -18.53 8.36
C ILE A 236 3.14 -17.25 9.06
N ASN A 237 2.06 -16.63 8.60
CA ASN A 237 1.53 -15.40 9.17
C ASN A 237 1.25 -15.59 10.66
N THR A 238 1.84 -14.73 11.48
CA THR A 238 1.80 -14.87 12.94
C THR A 238 0.44 -14.54 13.60
N PHE A 239 -0.51 -14.00 12.83
CA PHE A 239 -1.86 -13.66 13.31
C PHE A 239 -2.91 -14.68 12.89
N ASN A 240 -2.87 -15.17 11.65
CA ASN A 240 -3.90 -16.07 11.12
C ASN A 240 -3.40 -17.51 10.87
N GLY A 241 -2.10 -17.78 10.98
CA GLY A 241 -1.50 -19.10 10.78
C GLY A 241 -1.45 -19.58 9.33
N ILE A 242 -1.77 -18.73 8.36
CA ILE A 242 -1.73 -19.05 6.94
C ILE A 242 -0.32 -18.81 6.42
N ARG A 243 0.24 -19.79 5.71
CA ARG A 243 1.47 -19.61 4.93
C ARG A 243 1.21 -18.59 3.82
N ILE A 244 2.02 -17.54 3.72
CA ILE A 244 1.74 -16.41 2.82
C ILE A 244 1.60 -16.84 1.35
N GLY A 245 2.41 -17.78 0.86
CA GLY A 245 2.27 -18.33 -0.50
C GLY A 245 0.96 -19.11 -0.76
N ASN A 246 0.16 -19.37 0.27
CA ASN A 246 -1.17 -20.00 0.19
C ASN A 246 -2.30 -19.01 0.56
N ASP A 247 -1.99 -17.73 0.78
CA ASP A 247 -2.98 -16.75 1.22
C ASP A 247 -3.65 -16.07 0.02
N GLU A 248 -4.91 -16.42 -0.23
CA GLU A 248 -5.76 -15.84 -1.28
C GLU A 248 -5.99 -14.32 -1.15
N THR A 249 -5.58 -13.72 -0.03
CA THR A 249 -5.56 -12.26 0.17
C THR A 249 -4.56 -11.58 -0.77
N VAL A 250 -3.51 -12.27 -1.22
CA VAL A 250 -2.58 -11.75 -2.21
C VAL A 250 -3.10 -12.06 -3.61
N LEU A 251 -3.42 -11.01 -4.37
CA LEU A 251 -3.80 -11.12 -5.79
C LEU A 251 -2.59 -11.56 -6.60
N ALA A 252 -1.51 -10.79 -6.49
CA ALA A 252 -0.28 -11.04 -7.22
C ALA A 252 0.95 -10.62 -6.43
N PHE A 253 2.05 -11.35 -6.62
CA PHE A 253 3.38 -10.85 -6.35
C PHE A 253 3.96 -10.26 -7.64
N GLU A 254 4.48 -9.04 -7.54
CA GLU A 254 5.14 -8.36 -8.64
C GLU A 254 6.65 -8.49 -8.47
N THR A 255 7.35 -8.86 -9.56
CA THR A 255 8.79 -9.19 -9.51
C THR A 255 9.67 -8.06 -8.99
N GLY A 256 9.19 -6.81 -9.09
CA GLY A 256 9.74 -5.62 -8.45
C GLY A 256 9.03 -4.36 -8.96
N ASN A 257 9.21 -3.22 -8.32
CA ASN A 257 8.61 -1.95 -8.76
C ASN A 257 9.48 -1.26 -9.81
N GLU A 258 8.90 -0.99 -10.99
CA GLU A 258 9.53 -0.26 -12.09
C GLU A 258 10.89 -0.84 -12.53
N MET A 259 11.05 -2.16 -12.54
CA MET A 259 12.31 -2.83 -12.87
C MET A 259 12.75 -2.50 -14.30
N ASN A 260 13.91 -1.89 -14.44
CA ASN A 260 14.43 -1.47 -15.73
C ASN A 260 15.92 -1.79 -15.81
N TRP A 261 16.39 -2.03 -17.03
CA TRP A 261 17.75 -2.48 -17.27
C TRP A 261 18.49 -1.50 -18.18
N GLY A 262 19.69 -1.09 -17.76
CA GLY A 262 20.58 -0.20 -18.50
C GLY A 262 21.71 -0.94 -19.22
N ASP A 263 22.54 -0.22 -19.94
CA ASP A 263 23.86 -0.71 -20.39
C ASP A 263 24.94 -0.21 -19.41
N LYS A 264 26.07 -0.90 -19.30
CA LYS A 264 27.18 -0.59 -18.37
C LYS A 264 27.68 0.86 -18.47
N ASN A 265 27.46 1.50 -19.62
CA ASN A 265 27.89 2.86 -19.92
C ASN A 265 26.72 3.87 -20.05
N GLN A 266 25.46 3.46 -19.88
CA GLN A 266 24.31 4.34 -20.10
C GLN A 266 23.36 4.37 -18.90
N LYS A 267 23.14 5.59 -18.38
CA LYS A 267 22.08 5.94 -17.42
C LYS A 267 20.66 5.83 -18.00
N ILE A 268 20.50 5.17 -19.15
CA ILE A 268 19.23 5.16 -19.86
C ILE A 268 18.54 3.83 -19.61
N TYR A 269 17.56 3.90 -18.71
CA TYR A 269 16.63 2.86 -18.31
C TYR A 269 15.63 2.47 -19.42
N LYS A 270 16.11 2.31 -20.65
CA LYS A 270 15.33 2.14 -21.90
C LYS A 270 14.90 0.71 -22.18
N ARG A 271 15.29 -0.26 -21.34
CA ARG A 271 14.96 -1.68 -21.52
C ARG A 271 14.19 -2.19 -20.31
N ALA A 272 13.30 -3.13 -20.58
CA ALA A 272 12.68 -3.96 -19.57
C ALA A 272 13.74 -4.76 -18.80
N ALA A 273 13.35 -5.33 -17.65
CA ALA A 273 14.14 -6.40 -17.06
C ALA A 273 14.31 -7.53 -18.09
N PRO A 274 15.49 -8.17 -18.21
CA PRO A 274 15.68 -9.24 -19.18
C PRO A 274 14.69 -10.38 -18.93
N ALA A 275 14.11 -10.91 -20.02
CA ALA A 275 13.10 -11.97 -19.96
C ALA A 275 13.57 -13.18 -19.14
N SER A 276 14.83 -13.61 -19.31
CA SER A 276 15.41 -14.72 -18.56
C SER A 276 15.33 -14.51 -17.05
N TRP A 277 15.64 -13.30 -16.57
CA TRP A 277 15.56 -12.95 -15.16
C TRP A 277 14.10 -12.97 -14.68
N THR A 278 13.19 -12.30 -15.39
CA THR A 278 11.78 -12.26 -14.97
C THR A 278 11.18 -13.66 -14.94
N ILE A 279 11.41 -14.47 -15.97
CA ILE A 279 10.90 -15.85 -16.06
C ILE A 279 11.46 -16.71 -14.92
N GLU A 280 12.75 -16.60 -14.63
CA GLU A 280 13.39 -17.36 -13.56
C GLU A 280 12.85 -16.99 -12.17
N ILE A 281 12.61 -15.70 -11.92
CA ILE A 281 12.00 -15.21 -10.67
C ILE A 281 10.52 -15.62 -10.60
N ALA A 282 9.76 -15.47 -11.68
CA ALA A 282 8.36 -15.86 -11.74
C ALA A 282 8.18 -17.36 -11.50
N GLN A 283 9.02 -18.20 -12.10
CA GLN A 283 9.02 -19.64 -11.89
C GLN A 283 9.31 -19.98 -10.42
N HIS A 284 10.25 -19.29 -9.78
CA HIS A 284 10.53 -19.48 -8.34
C HIS A 284 9.32 -19.10 -7.48
N ILE A 285 8.67 -17.96 -7.76
CA ILE A 285 7.43 -17.55 -7.08
C ILE A 285 6.35 -18.62 -7.26
N LYS A 286 6.07 -19.07 -8.50
CA LYS A 286 5.07 -20.11 -8.79
C LYS A 286 5.36 -21.43 -8.10
N SER A 287 6.63 -21.81 -7.93
CA SER A 287 7.02 -23.03 -7.21
C SER A 287 6.61 -23.00 -5.73
N LEU A 288 6.54 -21.80 -5.15
CA LEU A 288 6.15 -21.57 -3.76
C LEU A 288 4.65 -21.26 -3.67
N ALA A 289 4.11 -20.41 -4.53
CA ALA A 289 2.73 -19.94 -4.52
C ALA A 289 2.02 -20.29 -5.85
N PRO A 290 1.72 -21.57 -6.11
CA PRO A 290 1.28 -22.03 -7.43
C PRO A 290 -0.09 -21.49 -7.87
N LYS A 291 -0.91 -21.01 -6.92
CA LYS A 291 -2.24 -20.44 -7.19
C LYS A 291 -2.25 -18.90 -7.23
N THR A 292 -1.20 -18.24 -6.75
CA THR A 292 -1.11 -16.78 -6.76
C THR A 292 -0.65 -16.31 -8.13
N LEU A 293 -1.18 -15.18 -8.60
CA LEU A 293 -0.73 -14.59 -9.87
C LEU A 293 0.66 -13.97 -9.69
N VAL A 294 1.43 -13.92 -10.78
CA VAL A 294 2.71 -13.23 -10.86
C VAL A 294 2.57 -12.10 -11.86
N MET A 295 2.96 -10.91 -11.41
CA MET A 295 2.98 -9.70 -12.23
C MET A 295 4.42 -9.38 -12.63
N ASP A 296 4.63 -9.14 -13.93
CA ASP A 296 5.86 -8.57 -14.43
C ASP A 296 5.99 -7.12 -13.94
N GLY A 297 7.10 -6.85 -13.25
CA GLY A 297 7.45 -5.55 -12.68
C GLY A 297 8.24 -4.64 -13.60
N SER A 298 8.42 -4.99 -14.88
CA SER A 298 9.28 -4.25 -15.80
C SER A 298 8.71 -2.88 -16.15
N PHE A 299 9.58 -1.88 -16.25
CA PHE A 299 9.20 -0.55 -16.71
C PHE A 299 10.25 0.06 -17.62
N SER A 300 10.29 -0.43 -18.86
CA SER A 300 11.10 0.13 -19.93
C SER A 300 10.71 1.58 -20.23
N ARG A 301 11.69 2.50 -20.30
CA ARG A 301 11.47 3.89 -20.77
C ARG A 301 11.32 4.02 -22.30
N ASN A 302 11.01 2.91 -22.98
CA ASN A 302 10.57 2.89 -24.36
C ASN A 302 9.29 2.03 -24.43
N PRO A 303 8.09 2.63 -24.56
CA PRO A 303 6.84 1.86 -24.52
C PRO A 303 6.71 0.87 -25.68
N SER A 304 7.38 1.12 -26.81
CA SER A 304 7.45 0.19 -27.94
C SER A 304 8.31 -1.04 -27.67
N ALA A 305 9.04 -1.06 -26.55
CA ALA A 305 9.86 -2.16 -26.06
C ALA A 305 9.60 -2.35 -24.55
N ALA A 306 8.32 -2.34 -24.16
CA ALA A 306 7.89 -2.48 -22.77
C ALA A 306 8.27 -3.83 -22.16
N TRP A 307 8.24 -4.89 -22.97
CA TRP A 307 8.64 -6.25 -22.61
C TRP A 307 9.28 -6.96 -23.81
N ASN A 308 9.97 -8.05 -23.53
CA ASN A 308 10.44 -9.01 -24.52
C ASN A 308 9.34 -10.06 -24.82
N ASP A 309 9.23 -10.51 -26.07
CA ASP A 309 8.25 -11.53 -26.48
C ASP A 309 8.36 -12.82 -25.63
N GLU A 310 9.60 -13.21 -25.29
CA GLU A 310 9.89 -14.41 -24.48
C GLU A 310 9.20 -14.40 -23.11
N VAL A 311 9.09 -13.24 -22.45
CA VAL A 311 8.39 -13.14 -21.17
C VAL A 311 6.87 -13.08 -21.36
N LEU A 312 6.39 -12.45 -22.44
CA LEU A 312 4.97 -12.41 -22.80
C LEU A 312 4.42 -13.83 -23.05
N ASP A 313 5.22 -14.72 -23.64
CA ASP A 313 4.88 -16.13 -23.88
C ASP A 313 5.06 -17.05 -22.65
N SER A 314 5.61 -16.54 -21.55
CA SER A 314 5.93 -17.37 -20.39
C SER A 314 4.67 -17.88 -19.68
N PRO A 315 4.57 -19.18 -19.33
CA PRO A 315 3.45 -19.69 -18.53
C PRO A 315 3.54 -19.30 -17.05
N PHE A 316 4.65 -18.71 -16.60
CA PHE A 316 4.87 -18.35 -15.20
C PHE A 316 4.48 -16.92 -14.85
N VAL A 317 4.26 -16.07 -15.87
CA VAL A 317 3.85 -14.67 -15.72
C VAL A 317 2.41 -14.55 -16.21
N ASP A 318 1.54 -14.02 -15.35
CA ASP A 318 0.10 -13.92 -15.64
C ASP A 318 -0.30 -12.48 -16.01
N LEU A 319 0.32 -11.50 -15.34
CA LEU A 319 -0.05 -10.09 -15.43
C LEU A 319 1.13 -9.24 -15.93
N PHE A 320 0.83 -8.26 -16.78
CA PHE A 320 1.80 -7.26 -17.25
C PHE A 320 1.33 -5.87 -16.86
N SER A 321 2.23 -5.03 -16.36
CA SER A 321 1.86 -3.71 -15.86
C SER A 321 2.72 -2.57 -16.39
N TYR A 322 2.09 -1.42 -16.62
CA TYR A 322 2.79 -0.21 -17.05
C TYR A 322 2.25 1.02 -16.35
N HIS A 323 3.10 2.05 -16.21
CA HIS A 323 2.78 3.27 -15.48
C HIS A 323 2.56 4.46 -16.44
N PHE A 324 1.56 5.29 -16.17
CA PHE A 324 1.17 6.42 -17.02
C PHE A 324 1.04 7.71 -16.21
N TYR A 325 2.05 8.56 -16.28
CA TYR A 325 2.05 9.83 -15.56
C TYR A 325 1.93 11.03 -16.48
N GLY A 326 1.09 11.99 -16.09
CA GLY A 326 0.73 13.11 -16.96
C GLY A 326 -0.06 12.68 -18.19
N THR A 327 -0.39 13.63 -19.06
CA THR A 327 -1.31 13.38 -20.19
C THR A 327 -0.64 12.67 -21.37
N GLY A 328 0.67 12.88 -21.56
CA GLY A 328 1.40 12.42 -22.74
C GLY A 328 1.52 10.89 -22.83
N ASP A 329 1.69 10.19 -21.72
CA ASP A 329 2.01 8.76 -21.70
C ASP A 329 0.80 7.89 -22.02
N THR A 330 -0.41 8.39 -21.70
CA THR A 330 -1.68 7.66 -21.90
C THR A 330 -1.94 7.26 -23.36
N ARG A 331 -1.28 7.90 -24.34
CA ARG A 331 -1.38 7.57 -25.76
C ARG A 331 -0.89 6.16 -26.10
N PHE A 332 0.01 5.59 -25.29
CA PHE A 332 0.59 4.27 -25.54
C PHE A 332 -0.27 3.13 -24.96
N TYR A 333 -1.26 3.46 -24.14
CA TYR A 333 -2.10 2.50 -23.44
C TYR A 333 -2.65 1.41 -24.37
N LYS A 334 -3.26 1.79 -25.50
CA LYS A 334 -3.93 0.84 -26.39
C LYS A 334 -2.95 -0.17 -26.99
N ASN A 335 -1.79 0.30 -27.45
CA ASN A 335 -0.75 -0.56 -28.01
C ASN A 335 -0.20 -1.54 -26.97
N LEU A 336 0.01 -1.08 -25.73
CA LEU A 336 0.52 -1.91 -24.64
C LEU A 336 -0.51 -2.99 -24.24
N GLN A 337 -1.78 -2.61 -24.10
CA GLN A 337 -2.85 -3.58 -23.83
C GLN A 337 -2.96 -4.61 -24.96
N ASP A 338 -3.01 -4.16 -26.22
CA ASP A 338 -3.21 -5.03 -27.37
C ASP A 338 -2.05 -6.02 -27.53
N LEU A 339 -0.81 -5.59 -27.24
CA LEU A 339 0.35 -6.48 -27.18
C LEU A 339 0.17 -7.57 -26.11
N VAL A 340 -0.18 -7.19 -24.88
CA VAL A 340 -0.36 -8.16 -23.79
C VAL A 340 -1.52 -9.14 -24.09
N GLN A 341 -2.62 -8.65 -24.64
CA GLN A 341 -3.77 -9.48 -25.03
C GLN A 341 -3.47 -10.42 -26.20
N LEU A 342 -2.58 -10.05 -27.13
CA LEU A 342 -2.14 -10.91 -28.23
C LEU A 342 -1.49 -12.20 -27.73
N HIS A 343 -0.84 -12.14 -26.55
CA HIS A 343 -0.20 -13.28 -25.89
C HIS A 343 -1.12 -13.98 -24.87
N GLU A 344 -2.43 -13.71 -24.90
CA GLU A 344 -3.41 -14.28 -23.96
C GLU A 344 -3.04 -13.98 -22.49
N LYS A 345 -2.63 -12.73 -22.22
CA LYS A 345 -2.26 -12.24 -20.88
C LYS A 345 -3.16 -11.09 -20.45
N THR A 346 -3.12 -10.78 -19.15
CA THR A 346 -3.93 -9.71 -18.57
C THR A 346 -3.10 -8.46 -18.29
N PHE A 347 -3.53 -7.32 -18.82
CA PHE A 347 -2.87 -6.03 -18.64
C PHE A 347 -3.43 -5.26 -17.43
N ILE A 348 -2.55 -4.63 -16.66
CA ILE A 348 -2.88 -3.78 -15.51
C ILE A 348 -2.19 -2.42 -15.66
N VAL A 349 -2.91 -1.33 -15.44
CA VAL A 349 -2.30 0.00 -15.24
C VAL A 349 -1.77 0.06 -13.80
N GLY A 350 -0.47 -0.22 -13.62
CA GLY A 350 0.17 -0.35 -12.31
C GLY A 350 0.17 0.96 -11.51
N GLU A 351 0.36 2.08 -12.20
CA GLU A 351 0.28 3.43 -11.65
C GLU A 351 -0.24 4.39 -12.73
N HIS A 352 -1.10 5.33 -12.34
CA HIS A 352 -1.43 6.47 -13.19
C HIS A 352 -1.79 7.71 -12.38
N GLY A 353 -1.66 8.89 -12.97
CA GLY A 353 -2.09 10.13 -12.35
C GLY A 353 -1.30 11.34 -12.80
N PHE A 354 -1.28 12.37 -11.94
CA PHE A 354 -0.58 13.63 -12.14
C PHE A 354 -1.05 14.39 -13.40
N TYR A 355 -2.31 14.19 -13.76
CA TYR A 355 -2.92 14.90 -14.86
C TYR A 355 -3.13 16.37 -14.50
N GLU A 356 -2.86 17.26 -15.44
CA GLU A 356 -3.04 18.70 -15.26
C GLU A 356 -4.43 19.06 -14.70
N LYS A 357 -5.46 18.35 -15.17
CA LYS A 357 -6.87 18.58 -14.86
C LYS A 357 -7.57 17.31 -14.40
N ALA A 358 -8.38 17.44 -13.35
CA ALA A 358 -9.10 16.34 -12.72
C ALA A 358 -10.06 15.60 -13.66
N GLU A 359 -10.64 16.31 -14.64
CA GLU A 359 -11.56 15.71 -15.61
C GLU A 359 -10.87 14.65 -16.48
N THR A 360 -9.53 14.70 -16.57
CA THR A 360 -8.72 13.70 -17.29
C THR A 360 -8.83 12.31 -16.66
N TYR A 361 -9.03 12.19 -15.34
CA TYR A 361 -9.19 10.89 -14.68
C TYR A 361 -10.44 10.16 -15.21
N GLU A 362 -11.57 10.84 -15.27
CA GLU A 362 -12.81 10.27 -15.82
C GLU A 362 -12.70 9.97 -17.32
N ALA A 363 -12.04 10.84 -18.09
CA ALA A 363 -11.79 10.59 -19.51
C ALA A 363 -10.88 9.36 -19.72
N PHE A 364 -9.85 9.20 -18.90
CA PHE A 364 -8.96 8.03 -18.91
C PHE A 364 -9.76 6.76 -18.60
N TYR A 365 -10.58 6.75 -17.55
CA TYR A 365 -11.41 5.59 -17.20
C TYR A 365 -12.44 5.20 -18.26
N LYS A 366 -12.90 6.13 -19.10
CA LYS A 366 -13.77 5.83 -20.24
C LYS A 366 -13.01 5.19 -21.41
N ASN A 367 -11.71 5.42 -21.51
CA ASN A 367 -10.89 4.98 -22.63
C ASN A 367 -10.14 3.67 -22.36
N ILE A 368 -9.98 3.27 -21.09
CA ILE A 368 -9.31 2.03 -20.71
C ILE A 368 -10.29 0.86 -20.50
N THR A 369 -9.92 -0.31 -21.00
CA THR A 369 -10.66 -1.58 -20.91
C THR A 369 -9.90 -2.69 -20.16
N CYS A 370 -8.69 -2.39 -19.68
CA CYS A 370 -7.84 -3.34 -18.96
C CYS A 370 -8.45 -3.75 -17.61
N ALA A 371 -7.98 -4.90 -17.09
CA ALA A 371 -8.55 -5.48 -15.89
C ALA A 371 -8.38 -4.61 -14.64
N GLY A 372 -7.30 -3.85 -14.54
CA GLY A 372 -6.96 -3.09 -13.34
C GLY A 372 -6.35 -1.73 -13.65
N ALA A 373 -6.59 -0.75 -12.78
CA ALA A 373 -5.85 0.52 -12.76
C ALA A 373 -5.72 1.09 -11.35
N PHE A 374 -4.54 1.62 -11.01
CA PHE A 374 -4.28 2.27 -9.73
C PHE A 374 -3.83 3.71 -9.87
N VAL A 375 -4.53 4.63 -9.21
CA VAL A 375 -4.06 6.01 -9.04
C VAL A 375 -2.90 6.03 -8.05
N TRP A 376 -1.86 6.80 -8.33
CA TRP A 376 -0.80 7.11 -7.37
C TRP A 376 -1.06 8.47 -6.70
N SER A 377 -1.30 8.57 -5.39
CA SER A 377 -1.46 7.49 -4.39
C SER A 377 -2.44 7.90 -3.27
N LEU A 378 -2.87 6.95 -2.44
CA LEU A 378 -3.79 7.15 -1.32
C LEU A 378 -3.07 7.02 0.03
N LEU A 379 -3.40 7.90 0.99
CA LEU A 379 -2.87 7.85 2.36
C LEU A 379 -3.95 7.80 3.45
N PRO A 380 -3.64 7.17 4.61
CA PRO A 380 -4.58 7.06 5.72
C PRO A 380 -4.64 8.32 6.57
N HIS A 381 -5.66 8.35 7.42
CA HIS A 381 -5.62 9.16 8.63
C HIS A 381 -4.38 8.86 9.48
N SER A 382 -3.92 9.85 10.25
CA SER A 382 -2.83 9.69 11.22
C SER A 382 -3.35 9.20 12.57
N GLU A 383 -2.57 8.37 13.27
CA GLU A 383 -2.85 8.03 14.67
C GLU A 383 -2.87 9.24 15.60
N LYS A 384 -2.24 10.35 15.19
CA LYS A 384 -2.18 11.62 15.94
C LYS A 384 -3.35 12.57 15.60
N GLY A 385 -4.30 12.13 14.77
CA GLY A 385 -5.37 12.96 14.20
C GLY A 385 -4.91 13.69 12.92
N GLY A 386 -5.87 14.07 12.07
CA GLY A 386 -5.58 14.53 10.70
C GLY A 386 -5.17 13.38 9.77
N PHE A 387 -4.48 13.69 8.68
CA PHE A 387 -3.99 12.69 7.71
C PHE A 387 -2.47 12.68 7.59
N LEU A 388 -1.93 11.53 7.20
CA LEU A 388 -0.59 11.50 6.58
C LEU A 388 -0.67 12.16 5.20
N THR A 389 0.33 12.97 4.86
CA THR A 389 0.41 13.67 3.58
C THR A 389 1.75 13.43 2.91
N HIS A 390 1.77 13.55 1.59
CA HIS A 390 2.97 13.42 0.77
C HIS A 390 2.83 14.32 -0.46
N GLY A 391 3.90 15.03 -0.83
CA GLY A 391 3.95 15.85 -2.03
C GLY A 391 4.79 15.21 -3.12
N GLU A 392 4.34 15.34 -4.36
CA GLU A 392 5.03 14.83 -5.57
C GLU A 392 5.63 15.98 -6.40
N GLY A 393 5.62 17.20 -5.83
CA GLY A 393 5.98 18.45 -6.52
C GLY A 393 4.85 19.00 -7.39
N HIS A 394 5.02 20.20 -7.96
CA HIS A 394 4.04 20.84 -8.87
C HIS A 394 2.59 20.93 -8.32
N ASN A 395 2.43 21.10 -7.00
CA ASN A 395 1.14 21.11 -6.29
C ASN A 395 0.38 19.78 -6.31
N ILE A 396 1.05 18.69 -6.66
CA ILE A 396 0.52 17.34 -6.58
C ILE A 396 0.79 16.79 -5.19
N PHE A 397 -0.25 16.24 -4.56
CA PHE A 397 -0.14 15.54 -3.29
C PHE A 397 -0.87 14.20 -3.34
N ALA A 398 -0.55 13.34 -2.38
CA ALA A 398 -1.33 12.13 -2.15
C ALA A 398 -2.79 12.47 -1.80
N TYR A 399 -3.69 11.57 -2.17
CA TYR A 399 -5.13 11.72 -2.01
C TYR A 399 -5.65 11.09 -0.71
N HIS A 400 -6.82 11.53 -0.28
CA HIS A 400 -7.48 11.06 0.94
C HIS A 400 -8.96 10.82 0.66
N ALA A 401 -9.50 9.66 1.01
CA ALA A 401 -10.94 9.44 0.89
C ALA A 401 -11.69 10.11 2.05
N PRO A 402 -12.86 10.74 1.81
CA PRO A 402 -13.68 10.70 0.58
C PRO A 402 -13.30 11.74 -0.48
N GLY A 403 -12.24 12.51 -0.25
CA GLY A 403 -11.84 13.67 -1.03
C GLY A 403 -12.48 14.96 -0.48
N PHE A 404 -11.69 16.02 -0.40
CA PHE A 404 -12.14 17.31 0.14
C PHE A 404 -12.24 18.36 -0.97
N LYS A 405 -13.33 19.14 -0.99
CA LYS A 405 -13.46 20.28 -1.93
C LYS A 405 -12.78 21.55 -1.45
N ASN A 406 -12.57 21.64 -0.14
CA ASN A 406 -12.02 22.80 0.54
C ASN A 406 -10.85 22.34 1.41
N GLN A 407 -9.64 22.36 0.86
CA GLN A 407 -8.40 22.00 1.56
C GLN A 407 -8.13 23.00 2.68
N THR A 408 -7.87 22.52 3.90
CA THR A 408 -7.47 23.38 5.03
C THR A 408 -5.96 23.33 5.31
N SER A 409 -5.25 22.39 4.71
CA SER A 409 -3.78 22.32 4.66
C SER A 409 -3.26 22.50 3.23
N LYS A 410 -2.05 23.06 3.11
CA LYS A 410 -1.33 23.22 1.84
C LYS A 410 -0.80 21.90 1.27
N ASN A 411 -0.77 20.84 2.07
CA ASN A 411 -0.24 19.52 1.73
C ASN A 411 -1.34 18.54 1.25
N PHE A 412 -2.52 19.06 0.92
CA PHE A 412 -3.63 18.30 0.35
C PHE A 412 -3.81 18.71 -1.11
N ASP A 413 -4.09 17.72 -1.95
CA ASP A 413 -4.27 17.97 -3.38
C ASP A 413 -5.61 18.66 -3.64
N THR A 414 -5.59 19.79 -4.36
CA THR A 414 -6.82 20.56 -4.64
C THR A 414 -7.74 19.91 -5.68
N GLN A 415 -7.34 18.79 -6.26
CA GLN A 415 -8.12 17.97 -7.22
C GLN A 415 -8.65 16.67 -6.57
N GLU A 416 -8.34 16.41 -5.30
CA GLU A 416 -8.60 15.11 -4.65
C GLU A 416 -10.08 14.69 -4.65
N ALA A 417 -11.01 15.64 -4.52
CA ALA A 417 -12.44 15.33 -4.46
C ALA A 417 -12.92 14.71 -5.78
N GLU A 418 -12.50 15.28 -6.90
CA GLU A 418 -12.81 14.79 -8.23
C GLU A 418 -12.07 13.47 -8.53
N VAL A 419 -10.81 13.34 -8.11
CA VAL A 419 -10.02 12.11 -8.29
C VAL A 419 -10.66 10.94 -7.53
N ILE A 420 -10.90 11.07 -6.22
CA ILE A 420 -11.54 10.01 -5.41
C ILE A 420 -12.92 9.65 -5.98
N SER A 421 -13.72 10.66 -6.34
CA SER A 421 -15.08 10.42 -6.85
C SER A 421 -15.08 9.70 -8.20
N SER A 422 -14.24 10.13 -9.15
CA SER A 422 -14.14 9.51 -10.48
C SER A 422 -13.61 8.08 -10.40
N THR A 423 -12.56 7.81 -9.60
CA THR A 423 -12.04 6.46 -9.39
C THR A 423 -13.08 5.56 -8.71
N TYR A 424 -13.79 6.05 -7.69
CA TYR A 424 -14.87 5.29 -7.06
C TYR A 424 -15.95 4.89 -8.07
N ASN A 425 -16.45 5.85 -8.84
CA ASN A 425 -17.50 5.57 -9.82
C ASN A 425 -17.01 4.60 -10.92
N ALA A 426 -15.79 4.79 -11.40
CA ALA A 426 -15.17 3.90 -12.38
C ALA A 426 -14.99 2.46 -11.85
N SER A 427 -14.76 2.29 -10.54
CA SER A 427 -14.61 0.97 -9.91
C SER A 427 -15.88 0.11 -9.94
N TYR A 428 -17.05 0.73 -9.97
CA TYR A 428 -18.33 0.02 -10.13
C TYR A 428 -18.72 -0.11 -11.60
N ARG A 429 -18.49 0.95 -12.40
CA ARG A 429 -18.82 0.95 -13.84
C ARG A 429 -18.09 -0.15 -14.60
N ILE A 430 -16.82 -0.44 -14.27
CA ILE A 430 -16.06 -1.51 -14.93
C ILE A 430 -16.69 -2.90 -14.71
N LEU A 431 -17.45 -3.06 -13.62
CA LEU A 431 -18.18 -4.28 -13.29
C LEU A 431 -19.61 -4.28 -13.87
N GLY A 432 -19.99 -3.25 -14.64
CA GLY A 432 -21.37 -3.06 -15.11
C GLY A 432 -22.35 -2.70 -13.99
N LEU A 433 -21.85 -2.15 -12.88
CA LEU A 433 -22.64 -1.79 -11.70
C LEU A 433 -22.77 -0.26 -11.57
N GLU A 434 -23.88 0.16 -10.97
CA GLU A 434 -24.04 1.55 -10.51
C GLU A 434 -23.34 1.74 -9.15
N PRO A 435 -22.60 2.84 -8.95
CA PRO A 435 -21.94 3.10 -7.68
C PRO A 435 -22.98 3.36 -6.57
N PRO A 436 -22.88 2.69 -5.42
CA PRO A 436 -23.76 2.97 -4.29
C PRO A 436 -23.43 4.33 -3.65
N PRO A 437 -24.28 4.83 -2.74
CA PRO A 437 -23.94 5.97 -1.88
C PRO A 437 -22.61 5.74 -1.17
N LYS A 438 -21.89 6.82 -0.86
CA LYS A 438 -20.59 6.73 -0.18
C LYS A 438 -20.78 6.08 1.21
N PRO A 439 -19.82 5.25 1.66
CA PRO A 439 -19.94 4.55 2.93
C PRO A 439 -20.24 5.48 4.12
N VAL A 440 -21.03 4.97 5.06
CA VAL A 440 -21.24 5.62 6.35
C VAL A 440 -20.03 5.32 7.25
N PRO A 441 -19.31 6.33 7.74
CA PRO A 441 -18.11 6.12 8.56
C PRO A 441 -18.40 5.39 9.88
N GLY A 442 -17.41 4.62 10.34
CA GLY A 442 -17.39 4.07 11.68
C GLY A 442 -17.30 5.15 12.78
N PRO A 443 -17.40 4.74 14.06
CA PRO A 443 -17.15 5.66 15.16
C PRO A 443 -15.65 6.04 15.22
N PRO A 444 -15.31 7.35 15.32
CA PRO A 444 -13.92 7.76 15.49
C PRO A 444 -13.38 7.44 16.88
N GLU A 445 -12.06 7.44 17.04
CA GLU A 445 -11.39 7.22 18.32
C GLU A 445 -10.96 8.57 18.93
N ALA A 446 -11.82 9.14 19.78
CA ALA A 446 -11.57 10.42 20.42
C ALA A 446 -10.61 10.32 21.62
N PHE A 447 -9.73 11.30 21.77
CA PHE A 447 -8.79 11.42 22.89
C PHE A 447 -8.56 12.89 23.27
N LEU A 448 -8.13 13.11 24.51
CA LEU A 448 -7.85 14.44 25.04
C LEU A 448 -6.38 14.80 24.88
N LEU A 449 -6.12 16.06 24.57
CA LEU A 449 -4.78 16.62 24.42
C LEU A 449 -4.67 17.93 25.21
N ASN A 450 -3.43 18.29 25.56
CA ASN A 450 -3.10 19.62 26.05
C ASN A 450 -2.14 20.28 25.06
N ASN A 451 -2.48 21.48 24.59
CA ASN A 451 -1.62 22.23 23.66
C ASN A 451 -0.61 23.17 24.34
N GLY A 452 -0.42 23.01 25.65
CA GLY A 452 0.42 23.85 26.50
C GLY A 452 -0.33 25.03 27.14
N THR A 453 -1.50 25.40 26.61
CA THR A 453 -2.32 26.50 27.15
C THR A 453 -3.76 26.08 27.46
N THR A 454 -4.31 25.14 26.71
CA THR A 454 -5.69 24.70 26.82
C THR A 454 -5.80 23.20 26.63
N TYR A 455 -6.75 22.59 27.34
CA TYR A 455 -7.17 21.22 27.07
C TYR A 455 -8.19 21.20 25.93
N GLY A 456 -8.09 20.17 25.10
CA GLY A 456 -8.96 19.98 23.96
C GLY A 456 -9.15 18.52 23.62
N ILE A 457 -9.88 18.31 22.53
CA ILE A 457 -10.16 17.01 21.95
C ILE A 457 -9.53 16.91 20.57
N SER A 458 -8.98 15.74 20.29
CA SER A 458 -8.61 15.28 18.96
C SER A 458 -9.17 13.87 18.77
N TRP A 459 -9.04 13.32 17.58
CA TRP A 459 -9.48 11.97 17.30
C TRP A 459 -8.67 11.36 16.17
N ARG A 460 -8.58 10.04 16.19
CA ARG A 460 -8.23 9.28 14.99
C ARG A 460 -9.46 9.26 14.10
N GLY A 461 -9.25 9.57 12.82
CA GLY A 461 -10.32 9.71 11.85
C GLY A 461 -11.02 8.38 11.53
N SER A 462 -11.94 8.43 10.58
CA SER A 462 -12.68 7.26 10.13
C SER A 462 -12.76 7.26 8.61
N ALA A 463 -12.44 6.14 7.98
CA ALA A 463 -12.60 5.95 6.54
C ALA A 463 -13.94 6.52 6.03
N TRP A 464 -13.86 7.28 4.93
CA TRP A 464 -14.98 7.97 4.27
C TRP A 464 -15.66 9.10 5.07
N ALA A 465 -15.08 9.54 6.20
CA ALA A 465 -15.56 10.72 6.91
C ALA A 465 -15.23 12.00 6.16
N GLN A 466 -16.24 12.81 5.85
CA GLN A 466 -16.05 14.11 5.21
C GLN A 466 -15.84 15.22 6.25
N ARG A 467 -16.48 15.05 7.41
CA ARG A 467 -16.50 16.03 8.50
C ARG A 467 -17.01 15.37 9.77
N TYR A 468 -16.87 16.08 10.88
CA TYR A 468 -17.23 15.61 12.20
C TYR A 468 -18.14 16.60 12.93
N GLN A 469 -18.88 16.03 13.86
CA GLN A 469 -19.60 16.76 14.89
C GLN A 469 -18.95 16.49 16.24
N ILE A 470 -18.98 17.50 17.09
CA ILE A 470 -18.55 17.39 18.48
C ILE A 470 -19.78 17.43 19.35
N LEU A 471 -19.85 16.50 20.28
CA LEU A 471 -20.92 16.38 21.25
C LEU A 471 -20.38 16.59 22.66
N GLY A 472 -21.20 17.17 23.52
CA GLY A 472 -20.86 17.38 24.92
C GLY A 472 -22.02 17.13 25.87
N ALA A 473 -21.70 16.71 27.09
CA ALA A 473 -22.66 16.45 28.17
C ALA A 473 -22.06 16.84 29.53
N GLY A 474 -22.92 17.20 30.49
CA GLY A 474 -22.50 17.51 31.86
C GLY A 474 -21.96 16.28 32.60
N ALA A 475 -21.14 16.50 33.64
CA ALA A 475 -20.43 15.44 34.37
C ALA A 475 -21.30 14.25 34.82
N LYS A 476 -22.50 14.52 35.33
CA LYS A 476 -23.43 13.50 35.85
C LYS A 476 -24.34 12.86 34.79
N ASN A 477 -24.28 13.30 33.53
CA ASN A 477 -25.24 12.93 32.49
C ASN A 477 -24.55 12.47 31.20
N LYS A 478 -23.59 11.55 31.29
CA LYS A 478 -22.82 11.02 30.14
C LYS A 478 -23.67 10.63 28.92
N ASN A 479 -24.89 10.14 29.16
CA ASN A 479 -25.79 9.67 28.11
C ASN A 479 -26.58 10.79 27.40
N ASN A 480 -26.54 12.03 27.90
CA ASN A 480 -27.27 13.18 27.34
C ASN A 480 -26.34 14.06 26.48
N LEU A 481 -25.67 13.44 25.51
CA LEU A 481 -24.76 14.12 24.58
C LEU A 481 -25.52 15.04 23.62
N ARG A 482 -25.14 16.32 23.61
CA ARG A 482 -25.70 17.34 22.71
C ARG A 482 -24.66 17.81 21.72
N VAL A 483 -25.06 18.01 20.46
CA VAL A 483 -24.15 18.55 19.43
C VAL A 483 -23.78 19.99 19.79
N ILE A 484 -22.50 20.22 20.04
CA ILE A 484 -21.91 21.54 20.35
C ILE A 484 -21.12 22.13 19.19
N SER A 485 -20.75 21.32 18.19
CA SER A 485 -20.24 21.78 16.88
C SER A 485 -20.71 20.85 15.77
N LYS A 486 -21.10 21.41 14.61
CA LYS A 486 -21.76 20.69 13.51
C LYS A 486 -20.86 20.36 12.31
N TYR A 487 -19.75 21.06 12.16
CA TYR A 487 -18.91 20.94 10.96
C TYR A 487 -17.46 21.16 11.36
N ILE A 488 -16.69 20.07 11.44
CA ILE A 488 -15.24 20.09 11.59
C ILE A 488 -14.61 19.16 10.58
N PRO A 489 -13.87 19.65 9.58
CA PRO A 489 -13.08 18.79 8.73
C PRO A 489 -11.83 18.32 9.49
N ASP A 490 -11.30 17.17 9.12
CA ASP A 490 -10.02 16.64 9.60
C ASP A 490 -8.96 16.60 8.49
N ASN A 491 -9.19 17.30 7.37
CA ASN A 491 -8.25 17.46 6.27
C ASN A 491 -7.09 18.43 6.58
N VAL A 492 -6.46 18.17 7.72
CA VAL A 492 -5.28 18.84 8.25
C VAL A 492 -4.14 17.83 8.33
N ASP A 493 -2.91 18.33 8.39
CA ASP A 493 -1.74 17.49 8.54
C ASP A 493 -1.76 16.68 9.85
N ALA A 494 -1.02 15.58 9.86
CA ALA A 494 -0.87 14.70 11.01
C ALA A 494 -0.55 15.48 12.30
N GLY A 495 -1.36 15.26 13.34
CA GLY A 495 -1.21 15.90 14.65
C GLY A 495 -1.74 17.34 14.76
N GLN A 496 -2.20 17.95 13.67
CA GLN A 496 -2.71 19.33 13.67
C GLN A 496 -4.21 19.43 14.02
N LEU A 497 -4.90 18.29 14.10
CA LEU A 497 -6.31 18.26 14.49
C LEU A 497 -6.44 18.47 16.00
N PHE A 498 -6.89 19.64 16.41
CA PHE A 498 -7.10 19.96 17.82
C PHE A 498 -8.25 20.94 18.00
N ILE A 499 -9.20 20.58 18.85
CA ILE A 499 -10.34 21.45 19.19
C ILE A 499 -10.33 21.78 20.69
N PRO A 500 -10.18 23.05 21.07
CA PRO A 500 -10.20 23.44 22.48
C PRO A 500 -11.58 23.19 23.11
N LEU A 501 -11.59 22.69 24.34
CA LEU A 501 -12.81 22.38 25.08
C LEU A 501 -12.95 23.24 26.34
N LYS A 502 -14.19 23.42 26.79
CA LYS A 502 -14.53 24.11 28.05
C LYS A 502 -15.23 23.13 28.99
N PRO A 503 -14.51 22.45 29.90
CA PRO A 503 -15.11 21.44 30.77
C PRO A 503 -16.15 22.00 31.75
N ASN A 504 -16.09 23.30 32.06
CA ASN A 504 -17.09 24.02 32.87
C ASN A 504 -18.41 24.29 32.13
N GLU A 505 -18.40 24.30 30.79
CA GLU A 505 -19.57 24.60 29.95
C GLU A 505 -19.76 23.54 28.84
N PRO A 506 -19.84 22.23 29.18
CA PRO A 506 -19.65 21.17 28.19
C PRO A 506 -20.76 21.06 27.15
N THR A 507 -21.94 21.64 27.39
CA THR A 507 -23.07 21.65 26.45
C THR A 507 -23.17 22.93 25.63
N LYS A 508 -22.26 23.90 25.83
CA LYS A 508 -22.29 25.18 25.13
C LYS A 508 -21.72 25.03 23.72
N PRO A 509 -22.37 25.61 22.69
CA PRO A 509 -21.84 25.57 21.34
C PRO A 509 -20.42 26.16 21.25
N ILE A 510 -19.54 25.49 20.51
CA ILE A 510 -18.17 25.95 20.24
C ILE A 510 -18.13 26.49 18.81
N LYS A 511 -17.69 27.74 18.67
CA LYS A 511 -17.45 28.35 17.35
C LYS A 511 -15.99 28.12 16.98
N ILE A 512 -15.77 27.41 15.89
CA ILE A 512 -14.43 27.07 15.40
C ILE A 512 -14.21 27.82 14.10
N THR A 513 -13.21 28.69 14.08
CA THR A 513 -12.82 29.41 12.87
C THR A 513 -12.01 28.47 12.01
N LEU A 514 -12.57 28.01 10.89
CA LEU A 514 -11.85 27.20 9.93
C LEU A 514 -10.88 28.07 9.14
N SER A 515 -9.73 27.51 8.80
CA SER A 515 -8.79 28.11 7.85
C SER A 515 -9.51 28.43 6.53
N ARG A 516 -9.08 29.49 5.85
CA ARG A 516 -9.57 29.78 4.50
C ARG A 516 -9.17 28.61 3.58
N PRO A 517 -10.07 28.13 2.72
CA PRO A 517 -9.74 27.07 1.77
C PRO A 517 -8.55 27.46 0.91
N VAL A 518 -7.66 26.50 0.63
CA VAL A 518 -6.59 26.69 -0.36
C VAL A 518 -7.22 26.84 -1.74
N PRO A 519 -6.84 27.85 -2.54
CA PRO A 519 -7.35 28.00 -3.91
C PRO A 519 -6.97 26.81 -4.78
N LYS A 520 -7.84 26.42 -5.73
CA LYS A 520 -7.55 25.36 -6.70
C LYS A 520 -6.25 25.64 -7.43
N LYS A 521 -5.35 24.66 -7.47
CA LYS A 521 -4.07 24.71 -8.17
C LYS A 521 -4.05 23.65 -9.26
N LEU A 522 -3.63 24.03 -10.46
CA LEU A 522 -3.41 23.07 -11.54
C LEU A 522 -2.07 22.36 -11.33
N HIS A 523 -1.98 21.15 -11.87
CA HIS A 523 -0.71 20.40 -11.98
C HIS A 523 0.05 20.76 -13.28
N THR A 524 -0.20 21.96 -13.83
CA THR A 524 0.36 22.42 -15.12
C THR A 524 1.89 22.34 -15.12
N GLY A 525 2.45 21.82 -16.21
CA GLY A 525 3.89 21.75 -16.41
C GLY A 525 4.57 20.56 -15.73
N TRP A 526 3.83 19.69 -15.04
CA TRP A 526 4.39 18.43 -14.58
C TRP A 526 4.76 17.55 -15.77
N VAL A 527 5.97 17.01 -15.76
CA VAL A 527 6.51 16.07 -16.76
C VAL A 527 7.19 14.96 -15.98
N ASP A 528 6.98 13.72 -16.42
CA ASP A 528 7.74 12.60 -15.87
C ASP A 528 9.20 12.73 -16.34
N ASN A 529 10.03 13.32 -15.48
CA ASN A 529 11.44 13.51 -15.76
C ASN A 529 12.23 12.20 -15.77
N LYS A 530 11.65 11.08 -15.32
CA LYS A 530 12.27 9.77 -15.43
C LYS A 530 12.42 9.33 -16.90
N TRP A 531 11.75 10.00 -17.85
CA TRP A 531 11.93 9.81 -19.30
C TRP A 531 12.93 10.78 -19.93
N CYS A 532 13.48 11.74 -19.18
CA CYS A 532 14.30 12.83 -19.70
C CYS A 532 15.77 12.43 -19.93
N ALA A 533 16.01 11.27 -20.53
CA ALA A 533 17.31 10.91 -21.07
C ALA A 533 17.52 11.58 -22.45
N PRO A 534 18.76 11.99 -22.80
CA PRO A 534 19.09 12.29 -24.19
C PRO A 534 18.66 11.10 -25.06
N GLU A 535 17.90 11.35 -26.13
CA GLU A 535 17.31 10.34 -27.03
C GLU A 535 16.05 9.60 -26.54
N SER A 536 15.30 10.12 -25.57
CA SER A 536 13.95 9.60 -25.27
C SER A 536 12.92 10.03 -26.35
N PRO A 537 11.99 9.14 -26.77
CA PRO A 537 10.95 9.46 -27.75
C PRO A 537 9.88 10.45 -27.23
N ALA A 538 9.88 10.76 -25.93
CA ALA A 538 9.03 11.81 -25.36
C ALA A 538 9.67 13.19 -25.57
N SER A 539 8.91 14.14 -26.11
CA SER A 539 9.33 15.54 -26.27
C SER A 539 9.52 16.18 -24.90
N CYS A 540 10.72 16.08 -24.35
CA CYS A 540 11.10 16.80 -23.15
C CYS A 540 11.11 18.30 -23.46
N PRO A 541 10.67 19.18 -22.56
CA PRO A 541 10.85 20.61 -22.75
C PRO A 541 12.33 20.90 -23.00
N LYS A 542 12.67 21.45 -24.17
CA LYS A 542 14.01 22.00 -24.40
C LYS A 542 14.25 23.02 -23.31
N LYS A 543 15.37 22.93 -22.58
CA LYS A 543 15.81 23.94 -21.61
C LYS A 543 15.53 25.32 -22.21
N SER A 544 14.48 25.99 -21.74
CA SER A 544 14.32 27.40 -22.02
C SER A 544 15.46 28.08 -21.28
N ASN A 545 16.32 28.77 -22.03
CA ASN A 545 17.33 29.66 -21.49
C ASN A 545 16.63 30.71 -20.62
N PHE A 546 16.44 30.42 -19.34
CA PHE A 546 16.23 31.43 -18.33
C PHE A 546 17.63 31.92 -17.97
N SER A 547 17.94 33.13 -18.44
CA SER A 547 19.10 33.89 -17.98
C SER A 547 19.12 33.86 -16.45
N ARG A 548 20.19 33.28 -15.88
CA ARG A 548 20.57 33.49 -14.49
C ARG A 548 20.72 34.99 -14.30
N GLN A 549 19.74 35.62 -13.65
CA GLN A 549 20.04 36.81 -12.87
C GLN A 549 20.56 36.28 -11.53
N ASP A 550 21.89 36.26 -11.42
CA ASP A 550 22.59 36.00 -10.18
C ASP A 550 22.25 37.12 -9.18
N ASN A 551 21.25 36.89 -8.33
CA ASN A 551 21.12 37.58 -7.05
C ASN A 551 21.88 36.74 -6.01
N PRO A 552 22.91 37.26 -5.33
CA PRO A 552 23.79 36.45 -4.48
C PRO A 552 23.20 35.94 -3.15
N GLU A 553 21.89 35.78 -3.01
CA GLU A 553 21.26 35.34 -1.74
C GLU A 553 20.26 34.18 -1.84
N ASP A 554 20.05 33.54 -3.00
CA ASP A 554 19.17 32.36 -3.10
C ASP A 554 19.84 31.20 -3.86
N SER A 555 20.60 30.37 -3.14
CA SER A 555 21.08 29.07 -3.59
C SER A 555 20.13 27.95 -3.18
N ILE A 556 18.92 27.93 -3.75
CA ILE A 556 17.96 26.83 -3.51
C ILE A 556 17.97 25.88 -4.72
N SER A 557 18.66 24.76 -4.54
CA SER A 557 18.52 23.54 -5.34
C SER A 557 17.07 23.05 -5.32
N TYR A 558 16.48 22.81 -6.49
CA TYR A 558 15.13 22.23 -6.63
C TYR A 558 15.10 20.76 -6.16
N PRO A 559 14.30 20.42 -5.14
CA PRO A 559 14.06 19.03 -4.74
C PRO A 559 12.60 18.64 -4.95
N GLY A 560 12.37 17.44 -5.50
CA GLY A 560 11.17 16.68 -5.18
C GLY A 560 11.21 16.35 -3.69
N GLN A 561 10.34 16.99 -2.91
CA GLN A 561 10.28 16.81 -1.45
C GLN A 561 9.49 15.53 -1.09
N PRO A 562 9.87 14.83 -0.01
CA PRO A 562 9.54 13.43 0.28
C PRO A 562 8.18 13.20 0.96
N PHE A 563 7.90 11.94 1.28
CA PHE A 563 7.02 11.57 2.40
C PHE A 563 7.65 12.18 3.64
N ASP A 564 6.94 13.08 4.32
CA ASP A 564 7.40 13.64 5.58
C ASP A 564 7.32 12.52 6.64
N LYS A 565 8.35 11.67 6.68
CA LYS A 565 8.72 10.97 7.91
C LYS A 565 9.06 12.10 8.86
N GLY A 566 8.14 12.45 9.75
CA GLY A 566 8.38 13.45 10.77
C GLY A 566 9.70 13.11 11.49
N THR A 567 10.77 13.78 11.11
CA THR A 567 12.02 13.80 11.84
C THR A 567 11.68 14.47 13.15
N ILE A 568 11.85 13.69 14.21
CA ILE A 568 11.94 14.18 15.58
C ILE A 568 13.25 14.96 15.64
N GLU A 569 13.27 16.18 15.10
CA GLU A 569 14.29 17.18 15.40
C GLU A 569 13.61 18.38 16.05
N ASP A 570 13.76 18.41 17.36
CA ASP A 570 13.66 19.54 18.29
C ASP A 570 12.63 20.65 18.01
N THR A 571 11.38 20.24 17.80
CA THR A 571 10.24 21.03 18.26
C THR A 571 9.75 20.45 19.58
N GLN A 572 10.46 20.77 20.67
CA GLN A 572 9.93 20.72 22.03
C GLN A 572 8.76 21.71 22.16
N LYS A 573 7.62 21.36 21.56
CA LYS A 573 6.26 21.84 21.83
C LYS A 573 5.19 21.02 21.06
N LEU A 574 5.48 19.76 20.68
CA LEU A 574 4.42 18.88 20.20
C LEU A 574 3.57 18.37 21.37
N HIS A 575 2.25 18.43 21.17
CA HIS A 575 1.20 18.06 22.11
C HIS A 575 1.45 16.67 22.72
N SER A 576 1.70 16.63 24.03
CA SER A 576 1.86 15.37 24.74
C SER A 576 0.51 14.64 24.81
N PRO A 577 0.40 13.40 24.29
CA PRO A 577 -0.76 12.57 24.54
C PRO A 577 -0.89 12.40 26.05
N VAL A 578 -2.03 12.81 26.62
CA VAL A 578 -2.28 12.52 28.02
C VAL A 578 -2.67 11.04 28.09
N GLN A 579 -1.76 10.20 28.57
CA GLN A 579 -2.07 8.81 28.89
C GLN A 579 -2.97 8.81 30.13
N LEU A 580 -4.28 8.91 29.92
CA LEU A 580 -5.25 8.78 31.00
C LEU A 580 -5.40 7.30 31.32
N GLY A 581 -4.88 6.94 32.50
CA GLY A 581 -5.14 5.68 33.16
C GLY A 581 -6.63 5.35 33.19
N ALA A 582 -6.88 4.05 33.22
CA ALA A 582 -8.19 3.43 33.33
C ALA A 582 -9.12 4.16 34.31
N ILE A 583 -10.39 4.28 33.90
CA ILE A 583 -11.59 4.38 34.74
C ILE A 583 -11.38 5.27 35.97
N VAL A 584 -11.57 6.58 35.80
CA VAL A 584 -11.78 7.47 36.95
C VAL A 584 -13.15 7.13 37.55
N PRO A 585 -13.26 6.94 38.88
CA PRO A 585 -14.54 6.67 39.55
C PRO A 585 -15.58 7.73 39.22
N GLU A 586 -16.87 7.35 39.20
CA GLU A 586 -18.05 8.19 38.91
C GLU A 586 -18.25 9.43 39.81
N ASP A 587 -17.26 9.80 40.63
CA ASP A 587 -17.38 10.80 41.70
C ASP A 587 -16.67 12.15 41.45
N SER A 588 -16.11 12.41 40.26
CA SER A 588 -15.66 13.79 39.96
C SER A 588 -16.84 14.68 39.60
N SER A 589 -17.30 15.48 40.57
CA SER A 589 -18.47 16.36 40.42
C SER A 589 -18.28 17.55 39.47
N SER A 590 -17.05 17.85 39.01
CA SER A 590 -16.74 18.97 38.10
C SER A 590 -16.03 18.51 36.82
N GLY A 591 -16.67 18.73 35.66
CA GLY A 591 -16.14 18.37 34.35
C GLY A 591 -17.21 18.18 33.28
N GLY A 592 -16.77 17.69 32.12
CA GLY A 592 -17.62 17.46 30.95
C GLY A 592 -17.27 16.18 30.20
N TRP A 593 -18.29 15.48 29.72
CA TRP A 593 -18.13 14.39 28.76
C TRP A 593 -18.16 14.97 27.34
N PHE A 594 -17.25 14.50 26.50
CA PHE A 594 -17.14 14.91 25.10
C PHE A 594 -17.04 13.69 24.20
N ALA A 595 -17.64 13.75 23.02
CA ALA A 595 -17.57 12.70 22.02
C ALA A 595 -17.55 13.31 20.62
N VAL A 596 -17.13 12.50 19.65
CA VAL A 596 -17.03 12.90 18.24
C VAL A 596 -17.87 11.96 17.40
N ARG A 597 -18.53 12.48 16.37
CA ARG A 597 -19.29 11.69 15.39
C ARG A 597 -18.85 12.07 13.99
N ALA A 598 -18.42 11.07 13.22
CA ALA A 598 -18.12 11.23 11.79
C ALA A 598 -19.42 11.35 10.97
N ILE A 599 -19.37 12.13 9.89
CA ILE A 599 -20.45 12.34 8.92
C ILE A 599 -19.89 11.99 7.53
N SER A 600 -20.61 11.17 6.76
CA SER A 600 -20.21 10.80 5.39
C SER A 600 -20.23 11.99 4.43
N ALA A 601 -19.64 11.81 3.25
CA ALA A 601 -19.74 12.76 2.14
C ALA A 601 -21.21 13.07 1.75
N ASP A 602 -22.09 12.08 1.84
CA ASP A 602 -23.53 12.22 1.58
C ASP A 602 -24.33 12.80 2.75
N GLY A 603 -23.64 13.23 3.82
CA GLY A 603 -24.26 13.87 4.98
C GLY A 603 -24.90 12.90 5.98
N VAL A 604 -24.66 11.59 5.85
CA VAL A 604 -25.22 10.58 6.75
C VAL A 604 -24.37 10.47 8.02
N PRO A 605 -24.96 10.61 9.22
CA PRO A 605 -24.22 10.50 10.46
C PRO A 605 -23.84 9.05 10.79
N GLY A 606 -22.56 8.83 11.09
CA GLY A 606 -22.06 7.57 11.63
C GLY A 606 -22.34 7.41 13.13
N LYS A 607 -21.71 6.40 13.74
CA LYS A 607 -21.79 6.15 15.18
C LYS A 607 -20.98 7.20 15.97
N ILE A 608 -21.38 7.43 17.22
CA ILE A 608 -20.68 8.32 18.15
C ILE A 608 -19.47 7.58 18.74
N SER A 609 -18.34 8.26 18.90
CA SER A 609 -17.14 7.74 19.57
C SER A 609 -17.44 7.33 21.01
N LYS A 610 -16.55 6.53 21.61
CA LYS A 610 -16.53 6.40 23.07
C LYS A 610 -16.34 7.80 23.68
N PRO A 611 -17.21 8.24 24.61
CA PRO A 611 -17.05 9.56 25.23
C PRO A 611 -15.83 9.62 26.13
N VAL A 612 -15.10 10.73 26.06
CA VAL A 612 -13.96 11.07 26.92
C VAL A 612 -14.38 12.10 27.95
N PHE A 613 -13.79 12.07 29.16
CA PHE A 613 -14.12 12.99 30.24
C PHE A 613 -12.99 13.96 30.50
N LEU A 614 -13.27 15.25 30.43
CA LEU A 614 -12.33 16.32 30.75
C LEU A 614 -12.72 16.93 32.11
N LYS A 615 -11.81 16.80 33.08
CA LYS A 615 -11.91 17.46 34.40
C LYS A 615 -11.67 18.96 34.28
N THR A 616 -12.27 19.71 35.19
CA THR A 616 -12.11 21.17 35.34
C THR A 616 -10.81 21.54 36.00
#